data_AF-A0A538TY07-F1
#
_entry.id   AF-A0A538TY07-F1
#
_cell.length_a   1.000
_cell.length_b   1.000
_cell.length_c   1.000
_cell.angle_alpha   90.00
_cell.angle_beta   90.00
_cell.angle_gamma   90.00
#
_symmetry.space_group_name_H-M   'P 1'
#
loop_
_entity.id
_entity.type
_entity.pdbx_description
1 polymer ?
#
loop_
_entity_poly.entity_id
_entity_poly.type
_entity_poly.pdbx_seq_one_letter_code
_entity_poly.pdbx_strand_id
1 'polypeptide(L)'
;ARDAYLRPEDLELAEVRVEGIPTLQAARDEAERRLLIESLTRNAGNVTRAAREIDVSRPTLHDLMRKHGIDADRFRQSGPPDDDADAADDDPEGPPGPERQSGLDDAAGSR
;
A
#
# COMPACT_ATOMS: atom_id res chain seq x y z
N ALA A 1 41.63 -45.86 17.70
CA ALA A 1 40.55 -45.71 16.71
C ALA A 1 40.78 -44.40 15.99
N ARG A 2 40.79 -44.38 14.66
CA ARG A 2 40.87 -43.13 13.89
C ARG A 2 39.45 -42.68 13.63
N ASP A 3 39.08 -41.50 14.10
CA ASP A 3 37.80 -40.88 13.79
C ASP A 3 37.71 -40.70 12.27
N ALA A 4 36.76 -41.40 11.66
CA ALA A 4 36.43 -41.23 10.27
C ALA A 4 35.58 -39.96 10.15
N TYR A 5 36.21 -38.85 9.78
CA TYR A 5 35.49 -37.61 9.52
C TYR A 5 34.63 -37.77 8.26
N LEU A 6 33.34 -37.49 8.40
CA LEU A 6 32.42 -37.37 7.26
C LEU A 6 32.67 -36.04 6.55
N ARG A 7 32.70 -36.08 5.22
CA ARG A 7 32.85 -34.91 4.37
C ARG A 7 31.47 -34.43 3.91
N PRO A 8 31.30 -33.14 3.55
CA PRO A 8 30.02 -32.59 3.11
C PRO A 8 29.38 -33.36 1.94
N GLU A 9 30.20 -33.90 1.04
CA GLU A 9 29.74 -34.67 -0.11
C GLU A 9 29.13 -36.01 0.31
N ASP A 10 29.60 -36.58 1.43
CA ASP A 10 29.07 -37.81 1.99
C ASP A 10 27.62 -37.63 2.52
N LEU A 11 27.18 -36.37 2.69
CA LEU A 11 25.81 -35.98 3.07
C LEU A 11 24.99 -35.40 1.91
N GLU A 12 25.49 -35.48 0.68
CA GLU A 12 24.87 -34.85 -0.52
C GLU A 12 24.55 -33.36 -0.31
N LEU A 13 25.31 -32.69 0.55
CA LEU A 13 25.18 -31.25 0.75
C LEU A 13 25.79 -30.58 -0.48
N ALA A 14 24.93 -30.21 -1.43
CA ALA A 14 25.31 -29.29 -2.49
C ALA A 14 25.92 -28.04 -1.85
N GLU A 15 26.96 -27.46 -2.46
CA GLU A 15 27.44 -26.13 -2.07
C GLU A 15 26.24 -25.19 -2.07
N VAL A 16 25.69 -24.92 -0.88
CA VAL A 16 24.66 -23.93 -0.71
C VAL A 16 25.37 -22.65 -1.05
N ARG A 17 25.15 -22.17 -2.27
CA ARG A 17 25.52 -20.81 -2.64
C ARG A 17 24.79 -19.96 -1.63
N VAL A 18 25.54 -19.47 -0.65
CA VAL A 18 25.09 -18.36 0.17
C VAL A 18 24.99 -17.22 -0.81
N GLU A 19 23.82 -17.05 -1.41
CA GLU A 19 23.51 -15.80 -2.09
C GLU A 19 23.82 -14.72 -1.06
N GLY A 20 24.75 -13.83 -1.42
CA GLY A 20 25.25 -12.83 -0.48
C GLY A 20 24.09 -12.07 0.15
N ILE A 21 24.25 -11.67 1.41
CA ILE A 21 23.21 -10.91 2.12
C ILE A 21 22.80 -9.73 1.22
N PRO A 22 21.52 -9.63 0.81
CA PRO A 22 21.09 -8.54 -0.05
C PRO A 22 21.33 -7.21 0.66
N THR A 23 21.52 -6.15 -0.13
CA THR A 23 21.55 -4.81 0.46
C THR A 23 20.23 -4.55 1.17
N LEU A 24 20.25 -3.72 2.22
CA LEU A 24 19.03 -3.33 2.93
C LEU A 24 17.96 -2.78 1.98
N GLN A 25 18.39 -2.06 0.93
CA GLN A 25 17.51 -1.54 -0.10
C GLN A 25 16.81 -2.67 -0.87
N ALA A 26 17.57 -3.64 -1.36
CA ALA A 26 17.00 -4.79 -2.08
C ALA A 26 16.05 -5.61 -1.18
N ALA A 27 16.40 -5.82 0.08
CA ALA A 27 15.55 -6.53 1.03
C ALA A 27 14.23 -5.80 1.29
N ARG A 28 14.27 -4.46 1.41
CA ARG A 28 13.06 -3.63 1.54
C ARG A 28 12.20 -3.68 0.29
N ASP A 29 12.81 -3.53 -0.88
CA ASP A 29 12.09 -3.54 -2.16
C ASP A 29 11.38 -4.88 -2.41
N GLU A 30 12.03 -5.99 -2.06
CA GLU A 30 11.40 -7.32 -2.15
C GLU A 30 10.27 -7.50 -1.15
N ALA A 31 10.45 -7.06 0.11
CA ALA A 31 9.40 -7.11 1.11
C ALA A 31 8.16 -6.28 0.69
N GLU A 32 8.39 -5.09 0.16
CA GLU A 32 7.36 -4.19 -0.34
C GLU A 32 6.62 -4.81 -1.53
N ARG A 33 7.36 -5.34 -2.52
CA ARG A 33 6.79 -6.05 -3.68
C ARG A 33 5.89 -7.21 -3.23
N ARG A 34 6.37 -8.05 -2.31
CA ARG A 34 5.61 -9.19 -1.80
C ARG A 34 4.32 -8.77 -1.11
N LEU A 35 4.40 -7.75 -0.25
CA LEU A 35 3.23 -7.24 0.48
C LEU A 35 2.16 -6.71 -0.48
N LEU A 36 2.55 -5.96 -1.52
CA LEU A 36 1.64 -5.47 -2.54
C LEU A 36 0.95 -6.61 -3.28
N ILE A 37 1.70 -7.62 -3.71
CA ILE A 37 1.17 -8.78 -4.44
C ILE A 37 0.17 -9.54 -3.58
N GLU A 38 0.52 -9.83 -2.32
CA GLU A 38 -0.36 -10.56 -1.40
C GLU A 38 -1.67 -9.80 -1.14
N SER A 39 -1.58 -8.50 -0.84
CA SER A 39 -2.75 -7.65 -0.58
C SER A 39 -3.66 -7.54 -1.82
N LEU A 40 -3.09 -7.28 -3.01
CA LEU A 40 -3.85 -7.23 -4.25
C LEU A 40 -4.50 -8.57 -4.60
N THR A 41 -3.82 -9.68 -4.31
CA THR A 41 -4.37 -11.03 -4.53
C THR A 41 -5.56 -11.30 -3.62
N ARG A 42 -5.47 -11.00 -2.32
CA ARG A 42 -6.57 -11.18 -1.35
C ARG A 42 -7.78 -10.32 -1.69
N ASN A 43 -7.54 -9.13 -2.23
CA ASN A 43 -8.59 -8.17 -2.59
C ASN A 43 -9.02 -8.24 -4.07
N ALA A 44 -8.64 -9.29 -4.81
CA ALA A 44 -8.99 -9.46 -6.22
C ALA A 44 -8.72 -8.23 -7.10
N GLY A 45 -7.60 -7.54 -6.85
CA GLY A 45 -7.22 -6.32 -7.56
C GLY A 45 -7.93 -5.04 -7.11
N ASN A 46 -8.79 -5.07 -6.08
CA ASN A 46 -9.39 -3.86 -5.53
C ASN A 46 -8.33 -3.03 -4.76
N VAL A 47 -7.82 -2.00 -5.43
CA VAL A 47 -6.76 -1.10 -4.93
C VAL A 47 -7.16 -0.40 -3.63
N THR A 48 -8.42 0.02 -3.49
CA THR A 48 -8.91 0.69 -2.27
C THR A 48 -8.82 -0.21 -1.06
N ARG A 49 -9.34 -1.43 -1.18
CA ARG A 49 -9.33 -2.41 -0.09
C ARG A 49 -7.90 -2.87 0.21
N ALA A 50 -7.08 -3.08 -0.83
CA ALA A 50 -5.68 -3.44 -0.66
C ALA A 50 -4.86 -2.35 0.07
N ALA A 51 -5.11 -1.07 -0.21
CA ALA A 51 -4.45 0.05 0.46
C ALA A 51 -4.84 0.12 1.94
N ARG A 52 -6.14 -0.04 2.23
CA ARG A 52 -6.66 -0.10 3.59
C ARG A 52 -6.10 -1.30 4.37
N GLU A 53 -5.97 -2.48 3.75
CA GLU A 53 -5.43 -3.69 4.40
C GLU A 53 -4.00 -3.48 4.92
N ILE A 54 -3.16 -2.77 4.16
CA ILE A 54 -1.75 -2.55 4.53
C ILE A 54 -1.50 -1.15 5.15
N ASP A 55 -2.57 -0.46 5.53
CA ASP A 55 -2.58 0.84 6.21
C ASP A 55 -1.82 1.95 5.45
N VAL A 56 -2.11 2.10 4.16
CA VAL A 56 -1.58 3.19 3.32
C VAL A 56 -2.68 3.91 2.57
N SER A 57 -2.38 5.13 2.12
CA SER A 57 -3.29 5.87 1.23
C SER A 57 -3.35 5.23 -0.16
N ARG A 58 -4.46 5.40 -0.88
CA ARG A 58 -4.57 4.96 -2.29
C ARG A 58 -3.48 5.56 -3.20
N PRO A 59 -3.18 6.88 -3.15
CA PRO A 59 -2.07 7.44 -3.91
C PRO A 59 -0.73 6.74 -3.61
N THR A 60 -0.44 6.49 -2.34
CA THR A 60 0.77 5.75 -1.93
C THR A 60 0.80 4.35 -2.55
N LEU A 61 -0.30 3.60 -2.47
CA LEU A 61 -0.36 2.27 -3.07
C LEU A 61 -0.09 2.30 -4.58
N HIS A 62 -0.66 3.27 -5.31
CA HIS A 62 -0.40 3.45 -6.74
C HIS A 62 1.08 3.77 -7.04
N ASP A 63 1.72 4.60 -6.24
CA ASP A 63 3.14 4.93 -6.41
C ASP A 63 4.03 3.69 -6.18
N LEU A 64 3.74 2.90 -5.15
CA LEU A 64 4.47 1.65 -4.87
C LEU A 64 4.26 0.62 -5.99
N MET A 65 3.02 0.47 -6.50
CA MET A 65 2.74 -0.38 -7.66
C MET A 65 3.54 0.05 -8.90
N ARG A 66 3.60 1.36 -9.18
CA ARG A 66 4.38 1.91 -10.29
C ARG A 66 5.87 1.64 -10.12
N LYS A 67 6.40 1.86 -8.91
CA LYS A 67 7.80 1.57 -8.54
C LYS A 67 8.17 0.11 -8.81
N HIS A 68 7.26 -0.83 -8.51
CA HIS A 68 7.50 -2.27 -8.66
C HIS A 68 7.03 -2.87 -9.99
N GLY A 69 6.39 -2.09 -10.86
CA GLY A 69 5.84 -2.56 -12.13
C GLY A 69 4.67 -3.54 -11.96
N ILE A 70 3.81 -3.31 -10.96
CA ILE A 70 2.66 -4.15 -10.65
C ILE A 70 1.39 -3.52 -11.22
N ASP A 71 0.60 -4.33 -11.92
CA ASP A 71 -0.73 -3.96 -12.42
C ASP A 71 -1.81 -4.68 -11.59
N ALA A 72 -2.75 -3.93 -11.03
CA ALA A 72 -3.84 -4.48 -10.24
C ALA A 72 -4.81 -5.33 -11.09
N ASP A 73 -4.94 -5.02 -12.38
CA ASP A 73 -5.88 -5.72 -13.26
C ASP A 73 -5.49 -7.20 -13.45
N ARG A 74 -4.21 -7.54 -13.26
CA ARG A 74 -3.72 -8.93 -13.24
C ARG A 74 -4.37 -9.78 -12.13
N PHE A 75 -4.84 -9.14 -11.06
CA PHE A 75 -5.39 -9.82 -9.88
C PHE A 75 -6.92 -9.85 -9.86
N ARG A 76 -7.57 -9.12 -10.78
CA ARG A 76 -9.02 -9.23 -10.96
C ARG A 76 -9.33 -10.61 -11.52
N GLN A 77 -9.94 -11.46 -10.70
CA GLN A 77 -10.55 -12.68 -11.21
C GLN A 77 -11.63 -12.25 -12.19
N SER A 78 -11.68 -12.89 -13.37
CA SER A 78 -12.61 -12.53 -14.44
C SER A 78 -14.07 -12.61 -13.96
N GLY A 79 -14.58 -11.49 -13.47
CA GLY A 79 -15.95 -11.22 -13.09
C GLY A 79 -16.26 -9.77 -13.49
N PRO A 80 -17.56 -9.42 -13.67
CA PRO A 80 -17.94 -8.06 -14.05
C PRO A 80 -17.32 -7.05 -13.07
N PRO A 81 -16.97 -5.83 -13.52
CA PRO A 81 -16.41 -4.81 -12.64
C PRO A 81 -17.38 -4.60 -11.48
N ASP A 82 -16.90 -4.82 -10.26
CA ASP A 82 -17.65 -4.45 -9.06
C ASP A 82 -17.91 -2.94 -9.19
N ASP A 83 -19.20 -2.59 -9.28
CA ASP A 83 -19.66 -1.22 -9.20
C ASP A 83 -19.24 -0.68 -7.82
N ASP A 84 -18.07 -0.03 -7.75
CA ASP A 84 -17.59 0.74 -6.60
C ASP A 84 -18.49 1.99 -6.46
N ALA A 85 -19.75 1.77 -6.06
CA ALA A 85 -20.64 2.75 -5.49
C ALA A 85 -20.57 2.62 -3.96
N ASP A 86 -19.51 3.17 -3.37
CA ASP A 86 -19.41 3.57 -1.96
C ASP A 86 -18.57 4.85 -1.96
N ALA A 87 -19.06 6.07 -1.73
CA ALA A 87 -20.12 6.54 -0.84
C ALA A 87 -19.89 6.23 0.66
N ALA A 88 -18.65 6.32 1.13
CA ALA A 88 -18.32 6.76 2.50
C ALA A 88 -16.79 6.79 2.69
N ASP A 89 -16.20 7.98 2.53
CA ASP A 89 -15.24 8.59 3.46
C ASP A 89 -14.89 9.98 2.90
N ASP A 90 -15.89 10.81 3.12
CA ASP A 90 -15.85 12.23 3.44
C ASP A 90 -14.60 12.59 4.28
N ASP A 91 -13.74 13.48 3.78
CA ASP A 91 -13.26 14.62 4.57
C ASP A 91 -13.39 15.86 3.67
N PRO A 92 -14.60 16.43 3.53
CA PRO A 92 -14.77 17.78 3.06
C PRO A 92 -14.24 18.65 4.19
N GLU A 93 -13.28 19.52 3.86
CA GLU A 93 -12.99 20.69 4.69
C GLU A 93 -14.32 21.22 5.25
N GLY A 94 -14.43 21.25 6.58
CA GLY A 94 -15.67 21.57 7.28
C GLY A 94 -16.31 22.88 6.78
N PRO A 95 -17.62 23.06 7.01
CA PRO A 95 -18.32 24.22 6.46
C PRO A 95 -17.62 25.52 6.88
N PRO A 96 -17.46 26.52 5.98
CA PRO A 96 -17.05 27.85 6.42
C PRO A 96 -18.03 28.28 7.51
N GLY A 97 -17.50 28.58 8.70
CA GLY A 97 -18.30 29.02 9.83
C GLY A 97 -19.17 30.22 9.45
N PRO A 98 -20.31 30.43 10.12
CA PRO A 98 -21.21 31.53 9.77
C PRO A 98 -20.44 32.84 9.84
N GLU A 99 -20.35 33.54 8.70
CA GLU A 99 -19.84 34.89 8.62
C GLU A 99 -20.59 35.73 9.65
N ARG A 100 -19.87 36.20 10.67
CA ARG A 100 -20.39 37.18 11.61
C ARG A 100 -20.63 38.45 10.81
N GLN A 101 -21.86 38.67 10.37
CA GLN A 101 -22.32 39.99 9.97
C GLN A 101 -22.27 40.87 11.23
N SER A 102 -21.12 41.49 11.47
CA SER A 102 -20.97 42.55 12.44
C SER A 102 -21.71 43.76 11.88
N GLY A 103 -22.94 43.94 12.34
CA GLY A 103 -23.57 45.24 12.36
C GLY A 103 -22.66 46.19 13.09
N LEU A 104 -22.17 47.20 12.37
CA LEU A 104 -21.66 48.42 12.96
C LEU A 104 -22.56 49.53 12.45
N ASP A 105 -23.41 49.96 13.36
CA ASP A 105 -24.26 51.13 13.29
C ASP A 105 -23.42 52.36 12.92
N ASP A 106 -23.90 53.20 11.99
CA ASP A 106 -23.67 54.63 12.12
C ASP A 106 -24.68 55.46 11.30
N ALA A 107 -25.46 56.23 12.05
CA ALA A 107 -26.03 57.54 11.73
C ALA A 107 -26.89 57.68 10.47
N ALA A 108 -28.16 57.27 10.58
CA ALA A 108 -29.24 57.98 9.89
C ALA A 108 -29.51 59.31 10.62
N GLY A 109 -29.16 60.42 9.98
CA GLY A 109 -29.71 61.72 10.32
C GLY A 109 -31.19 61.81 9.96
N SER A 110 -32.01 62.38 10.84
CA SER A 110 -33.14 63.24 10.49
C SER A 110 -33.94 63.67 11.72
N ARG A 111 -34.09 65.00 11.81
CA ARG A 111 -35.08 65.82 12.56
C ARG A 111 -34.76 66.19 14.00
#